data_AF-A0A9P7GZ12-F1
#
_entry.id   AF-A0A9P7GZ12-F1
#
_cell.length_a   1.000
_cell.length_b   1.000
_cell.length_c   1.000
_cell.angle_alpha   90.00
_cell.angle_beta   90.00
_cell.angle_gamma   90.00
#
_symmetry.space_group_name_H-M   'P 1'
#
loop_
_entity.id
_entity.type
_entity.pdbx_description
1 polymer ?
#
loop_
_entity_poly.entity_id
_entity_poly.type
_entity_poly.pdbx_seq_one_letter_code
_entity_poly.pdbx_strand_id
1 'polypeptide(L)'
;MPPFLVEFVRRAFNPGQSSSGFSAQWKNPGDVFSVLLILGGDVVARALAQLVGSRITPVAFSFGWVAYAVSAVVGAMGDNKLMPSPDTPCEVINAKSGYTRANTSWIIGRVVRDYDDWKDEAISKHLKSMLDKKDEYDRRMIQTKPGSGDILPYPKKTGLCVSVYKAEEAQAGVPGYDFVYWLGFGTSILELGIAAIPCGIFGDWSIFLITVVGILLSFLTGSLPQWKEEKWACRGRCEKDVILTRGNGSQHAILILGQGKGFDLEDLAAGQRDSDHSHKKETRFALLGLAVLWILLLITAAGIKENSWFLLAIGGVGIIQNVYVAGKMRHPAAY
;
A
#
# COMPACT_ATOMS: atom_id res chain seq x y z
N MET A 1 59.11 -36.34 -15.50
CA MET A 1 57.80 -36.52 -14.85
C MET A 1 57.49 -35.24 -14.08
N PRO A 2 56.49 -34.44 -14.47
CA PRO A 2 56.19 -33.19 -13.78
C PRO A 2 55.23 -33.43 -12.60
N PRO A 3 55.46 -32.85 -11.41
CA PRO A 3 54.53 -32.91 -10.29
C PRO A 3 53.62 -31.68 -10.35
N PHE A 4 52.73 -31.59 -11.33
CA PHE A 4 51.74 -30.49 -11.42
C PHE A 4 50.30 -30.93 -11.13
N LEU A 5 50.08 -32.20 -10.74
CA LEU A 5 48.74 -32.76 -10.51
C LEU A 5 48.31 -32.87 -9.04
N VAL A 6 49.07 -32.32 -8.09
CA VAL A 6 48.76 -32.46 -6.65
C VAL A 6 48.16 -31.19 -6.02
N GLU A 7 48.24 -30.03 -6.67
CA GLU A 7 47.67 -28.79 -6.11
C GLU A 7 46.16 -28.61 -6.33
N PHE A 8 45.52 -29.45 -7.16
CA PHE A 8 44.10 -29.28 -7.48
C PHE A 8 43.11 -29.95 -6.50
N VAL A 9 43.59 -30.66 -5.47
CA VAL A 9 42.73 -31.54 -4.63
C VAL A 9 42.69 -31.17 -3.14
N ARG A 10 43.01 -29.93 -2.76
CA ARG A 10 42.87 -29.48 -1.36
C ARG A 10 42.13 -28.14 -1.19
N ARG A 11 40.99 -27.97 -1.87
CA ARG A 11 39.91 -27.18 -1.25
C ARG A 11 39.16 -28.11 -0.31
N ALA A 12 39.60 -28.15 0.94
CA ALA A 12 38.89 -28.86 1.99
C ALA A 12 37.48 -28.26 2.11
N PHE A 13 36.47 -29.00 1.64
CA PHE A 13 35.08 -28.65 1.85
C PHE A 13 34.79 -28.78 3.35
N ASN A 14 34.84 -27.65 4.07
CA ASN A 14 34.61 -27.59 5.51
C ASN A 14 33.22 -27.01 5.79
N PRO A 15 32.17 -27.85 5.87
CA PRO A 15 30.81 -27.38 6.14
C PRO A 15 30.68 -26.73 7.53
N GLY A 16 31.62 -26.97 8.45
CA GLY A 16 31.65 -26.38 9.78
C GLY A 16 31.93 -24.87 9.79
N GLN A 17 32.65 -24.36 8.79
CA GLN A 17 32.88 -22.92 8.64
C GLN A 17 31.60 -22.20 8.20
N SER A 18 30.86 -22.76 7.26
CA SER A 18 29.57 -22.20 6.82
C SER A 18 28.52 -22.30 7.92
N SER A 19 28.43 -23.42 8.64
CA SER A 19 27.45 -23.59 9.72
C SER A 19 27.73 -22.70 10.94
N SER A 20 28.99 -22.49 11.30
CA SER A 20 29.37 -21.54 12.35
C SER A 20 29.16 -20.09 11.93
N GLY A 21 29.44 -19.75 10.67
CA GLY A 21 29.12 -18.45 10.08
C GLY A 21 27.62 -18.15 10.11
N PHE A 22 26.78 -19.10 9.67
CA PHE A 22 25.33 -18.99 9.78
C PHE A 22 24.90 -18.88 11.25
N SER A 23 25.40 -19.74 12.14
CA SER A 23 25.05 -19.68 13.57
C SER A 23 25.39 -18.32 14.19
N ALA A 24 26.53 -17.73 13.84
CA ALA A 24 26.91 -16.40 14.29
C ALA A 24 25.97 -15.31 13.75
N GLN A 25 25.62 -15.37 12.47
CA GLN A 25 24.70 -14.42 11.83
C GLN A 25 23.27 -14.54 12.39
N TRP A 26 22.80 -15.75 12.70
CA TRP A 26 21.50 -15.98 13.34
C TRP A 26 21.47 -15.54 14.81
N LYS A 27 22.61 -15.55 15.50
CA LYS A 27 22.72 -15.04 16.88
C LYS A 27 22.75 -13.51 16.92
N ASN A 28 23.47 -12.87 16.00
CA ASN A 28 23.62 -11.41 15.91
C ASN A 28 23.43 -10.95 14.46
N PRO A 29 22.19 -10.68 14.02
CA PRO A 29 21.90 -10.29 12.65
C PRO A 29 22.23 -8.81 12.38
N GLY A 30 23.52 -8.44 12.40
CA GLY A 30 23.97 -7.06 12.18
C GLY A 30 23.57 -6.49 10.82
N ASP A 31 23.59 -7.31 9.77
CA ASP A 31 23.33 -6.87 8.38
C ASP A 31 21.85 -6.95 7.96
N VAL A 32 20.97 -7.53 8.79
CA VAL A 32 19.55 -7.68 8.42
C VAL A 32 18.80 -6.35 8.50
N PHE A 33 19.26 -5.40 9.33
CA PHE A 33 18.74 -4.04 9.34
C PHE A 33 18.80 -3.39 7.96
N SER A 34 19.91 -3.58 7.23
CA SER A 34 20.07 -3.08 5.85
C SER A 34 19.02 -3.66 4.90
N VAL A 35 18.71 -4.97 5.03
CA VAL A 35 17.70 -5.63 4.20
C VAL A 35 16.28 -5.13 4.52
N LEU A 36 15.96 -4.97 5.81
CA LEU A 36 14.67 -4.46 6.27
C LEU A 36 14.45 -2.99 5.88
N LEU A 37 15.53 -2.20 5.82
CA LEU A 37 15.51 -0.82 5.34
C LEU A 37 15.24 -0.73 3.84
N ILE A 38 15.89 -1.60 3.05
CA ILE A 38 15.78 -1.58 1.57
C ILE A 38 14.36 -1.93 1.10
N LEU A 39 13.68 -2.87 1.76
CA LEU A 39 12.40 -3.41 1.29
C LEU A 39 11.15 -2.72 1.84
N GLY A 40 11.29 -1.65 2.65
CA GLY A 40 10.16 -1.15 3.44
C GLY A 40 9.55 0.20 3.01
N GLY A 41 10.28 1.07 2.31
CA GLY A 41 9.84 2.45 2.07
C GLY A 41 8.52 2.57 1.28
N ASP A 42 8.43 1.87 0.15
CA ASP A 42 7.22 1.88 -0.71
C ASP A 42 6.02 1.23 -0.02
N VAL A 43 6.28 0.20 0.78
CA VAL A 43 5.24 -0.49 1.55
C VAL A 43 4.64 0.48 2.58
N VAL A 44 5.49 1.22 3.31
CA VAL A 44 5.05 2.23 4.27
C VAL A 44 4.28 3.35 3.57
N ALA A 45 4.74 3.84 2.42
CA ALA A 45 4.04 4.87 1.65
C ALA A 45 2.60 4.46 1.27
N ARG A 46 2.42 3.20 0.82
CA ARG A 46 1.10 2.66 0.46
C ARG A 46 0.23 2.39 1.68
N ALA A 47 0.81 1.88 2.77
CA ALA A 47 0.09 1.68 4.03
C ALA A 47 -0.41 3.00 4.60
N LEU A 48 0.41 4.06 4.50
CA LEU A 48 0.02 5.42 4.84
C LEU A 48 -1.13 5.91 3.98
N ALA A 49 -1.00 5.87 2.65
CA ALA A 49 -2.06 6.30 1.74
C ALA A 49 -3.43 5.65 2.06
N GLN A 50 -3.40 4.40 2.52
CA GLN A 50 -4.58 3.67 2.94
C GLN A 50 -5.21 4.19 4.24
N LEU A 51 -4.41 4.46 5.27
CA LEU A 51 -4.89 4.78 6.62
C LEU A 51 -4.91 6.28 6.97
N VAL A 52 -4.26 7.13 6.16
CA VAL A 52 -4.21 8.58 6.41
C VAL A 52 -5.57 9.25 6.24
N GLY A 53 -5.79 10.31 7.01
CA GLY A 53 -6.94 11.20 6.91
C GLY A 53 -7.59 11.56 8.24
N SER A 54 -7.45 10.67 9.23
CA SER A 54 -7.87 10.96 10.60
C SER A 54 -6.77 11.69 11.37
N ARG A 55 -7.07 12.12 12.61
CA ARG A 55 -6.09 12.80 13.48
C ARG A 55 -4.90 11.93 13.88
N ILE A 56 -5.07 10.61 13.88
CA ILE A 56 -4.03 9.64 14.23
C ILE A 56 -4.05 8.56 13.17
N THR A 57 -2.91 8.35 12.52
CA THR A 57 -2.76 7.34 11.47
C THR A 57 -2.01 6.13 12.04
N PRO A 58 -2.70 5.00 12.31
CA PRO A 58 -2.11 3.85 12.98
C PRO A 58 -1.36 2.96 11.98
N VAL A 59 -0.17 3.38 11.57
CA VAL A 59 0.75 2.57 10.75
C VAL A 59 1.88 2.10 11.65
N ALA A 60 2.13 0.79 11.66
CA ALA A 60 3.04 0.14 12.61
C ALA A 60 4.50 0.58 12.39
N PHE A 61 5.28 0.58 13.47
CA PHE A 61 6.69 0.95 13.39
C PHE A 61 7.50 -0.15 12.68
N SER A 62 8.27 0.26 11.69
CA SER A 62 9.21 -0.62 10.99
C SER A 62 10.41 0.17 10.51
N PHE A 63 11.52 -0.50 10.23
CA PHE A 63 12.71 0.18 9.72
C PHE A 63 12.49 0.80 8.32
N GLY A 64 11.49 0.32 7.56
CA GLY A 64 11.08 0.91 6.28
C GLY A 64 10.69 2.40 6.35
N TRP A 65 10.32 2.88 7.54
CA TRP A 65 10.00 4.29 7.76
C TRP A 65 11.17 5.24 7.48
N VAL A 66 12.40 4.80 7.70
CA VAL A 66 13.58 5.64 7.45
C VAL A 66 13.75 5.88 5.95
N ALA A 67 13.63 4.82 5.15
CA ALA A 67 13.66 4.93 3.68
C ALA A 67 12.49 5.78 3.17
N TYR A 68 11.29 5.55 3.72
CA TYR A 68 10.11 6.36 3.41
C TYR A 68 10.33 7.84 3.73
N ALA A 69 10.89 8.18 4.90
CA ALA A 69 11.09 9.56 5.32
C ALA A 69 12.01 10.34 4.37
N VAL A 70 13.07 9.70 3.86
CA VAL A 70 13.94 10.30 2.83
C VAL A 70 13.18 10.54 1.53
N SER A 71 12.43 9.54 1.05
CA SER A 71 11.59 9.69 -0.15
C SER A 71 10.51 10.76 0.00
N ALA A 72 9.91 10.88 1.20
CA ALA A 72 8.89 11.87 1.51
C ALA A 72 9.46 13.31 1.48
N VAL A 73 10.70 13.51 1.94
CA VAL A 73 11.39 14.80 1.81
C VAL A 73 11.61 15.15 0.34
N VAL A 74 12.05 14.20 -0.48
CA VAL A 74 12.23 14.42 -1.94
C VAL A 74 10.90 14.77 -2.59
N GLY A 75 9.82 14.02 -2.31
CA GLY A 75 8.48 14.29 -2.83
C GLY A 75 7.93 15.65 -2.39
N ALA A 76 8.17 16.05 -1.13
CA ALA A 76 7.76 17.34 -0.62
C ALA A 76 8.57 18.52 -1.19
N MET A 77 9.86 18.33 -1.49
CA MET A 77 10.71 19.37 -2.08
C MET A 77 10.53 19.51 -3.58
N GLY A 78 10.38 18.39 -4.31
CA GLY A 78 10.21 18.38 -5.77
C GLY A 78 8.77 18.66 -6.19
N ASP A 79 7.86 17.74 -5.84
CA ASP A 79 6.49 17.71 -6.35
C ASP A 79 5.46 18.31 -5.39
N ASN A 80 5.88 18.68 -4.17
CA ASN A 80 4.99 19.11 -3.09
C ASN A 80 3.89 18.11 -2.78
N LYS A 81 4.24 16.82 -2.80
CA LYS A 81 3.29 15.73 -2.67
C LYS A 81 3.77 14.69 -1.68
N LEU A 82 2.87 14.22 -0.82
CA LEU A 82 3.09 13.07 0.06
C LEU A 82 2.34 11.82 -0.39
N MET A 83 1.16 12.00 -0.97
CA MET A 83 0.36 10.90 -1.48
C MET A 83 1.06 10.20 -2.64
N PRO A 84 1.20 8.87 -2.60
CA PRO A 84 1.76 8.14 -3.72
C PRO A 84 0.86 8.24 -4.96
N SER A 85 1.45 7.95 -6.11
CA SER A 85 0.71 7.76 -7.36
C SER A 85 -0.29 6.59 -7.24
N PRO A 86 -1.37 6.57 -8.03
CA PRO A 86 -2.38 5.53 -7.93
C PRO A 86 -1.80 4.16 -8.33
N ASP A 87 -2.20 3.12 -7.61
CA ASP A 87 -1.72 1.75 -7.84
C ASP A 87 -2.21 1.15 -9.17
N THR A 88 -3.29 1.70 -9.75
CA THR A 88 -3.90 1.19 -10.97
C THR A 88 -4.27 2.35 -11.89
N PRO A 89 -3.79 2.35 -13.15
CA PRO A 89 -4.21 3.34 -14.12
C PRO A 89 -5.70 3.15 -14.42
N CYS A 90 -6.43 4.25 -14.40
CA CYS A 90 -7.83 4.28 -14.78
C CYS A 90 -8.19 5.62 -15.39
N GLU A 91 -9.28 5.61 -16.14
CA GLU A 91 -9.86 6.78 -16.78
C GLU A 91 -11.12 7.17 -16.04
N VAL A 92 -11.29 8.49 -15.91
CA VAL A 92 -12.47 9.13 -15.35
C VAL A 92 -13.12 9.92 -16.47
N ILE A 93 -14.33 9.52 -16.83
CA ILE A 93 -15.07 10.05 -17.97
C ILE A 93 -16.32 10.75 -17.45
N ASN A 94 -16.50 12.02 -17.78
CA ASN A 94 -17.74 12.73 -17.51
C ASN A 94 -18.86 12.18 -18.42
N ALA A 95 -19.92 11.64 -17.83
CA ALA A 95 -20.96 10.95 -18.60
C ALA A 95 -21.83 11.90 -19.44
N LYS A 96 -21.84 13.21 -19.13
CA LYS A 96 -22.60 14.22 -19.87
C LYS A 96 -21.78 14.84 -21.00
N SER A 97 -20.54 15.22 -20.74
CA SER A 97 -19.69 15.88 -21.73
C SER A 97 -18.83 14.93 -22.56
N GLY A 98 -18.66 13.68 -22.11
CA GLY A 98 -17.72 12.72 -22.70
C GLY A 98 -16.25 13.08 -22.47
N TYR A 99 -15.95 14.07 -21.62
CA TYR A 99 -14.58 14.47 -21.33
C TYR A 99 -13.87 13.39 -20.51
N THR A 100 -12.73 12.92 -21.01
CA THR A 100 -11.93 11.84 -20.41
C THR A 100 -10.66 12.38 -19.78
N ARG A 101 -10.34 11.92 -18.57
CA ARG A 101 -9.08 12.21 -17.86
C ARG A 101 -8.41 10.93 -17.39
N ALA A 102 -7.08 10.95 -17.38
CA ALA A 102 -6.30 9.95 -16.64
C ALA A 102 -6.39 10.25 -15.14
N ASN A 103 -6.63 9.21 -14.35
CA ASN A 103 -6.70 9.32 -12.90
C ASN A 103 -5.31 9.54 -12.28
N THR A 104 -5.19 10.56 -11.43
CA THR A 104 -4.04 10.75 -10.55
C THR A 104 -4.36 10.43 -9.08
N SER A 105 -5.63 10.31 -8.70
CA SER A 105 -6.01 10.08 -7.30
C SER A 105 -5.82 8.62 -6.88
N TRP A 106 -5.21 8.42 -5.72
CA TRP A 106 -5.00 7.10 -5.13
C TRP A 106 -6.33 6.39 -4.78
N ILE A 107 -7.34 7.15 -4.31
CA ILE A 107 -8.67 6.60 -3.95
C ILE A 107 -9.36 5.97 -5.16
N ILE A 108 -9.45 6.71 -6.27
CA ILE A 108 -10.11 6.22 -7.50
C ILE A 108 -9.36 4.98 -8.03
N GLY A 109 -8.03 4.99 -7.95
CA GLY A 109 -7.21 3.82 -8.30
C GLY A 109 -7.61 2.60 -7.48
N ARG A 110 -7.80 2.75 -6.17
CA ARG A 110 -8.26 1.68 -5.27
C ARG A 110 -9.66 1.20 -5.57
N VAL A 111 -10.61 2.11 -5.76
CA VAL A 111 -12.00 1.79 -6.09
C VAL A 111 -12.07 0.95 -7.37
N VAL A 112 -11.31 1.31 -8.41
CA VAL A 112 -11.28 0.56 -9.69
C VAL A 112 -10.46 -0.74 -9.59
N ARG A 113 -9.39 -0.76 -8.80
CA ARG A 113 -8.59 -1.97 -8.59
C ARG A 113 -9.38 -3.05 -7.86
N ASP A 114 -10.09 -2.65 -6.81
CA ASP A 114 -10.76 -3.54 -5.87
C ASP A 114 -12.19 -3.90 -6.30
N TYR A 115 -12.62 -3.45 -7.48
CA TYR A 115 -13.98 -3.61 -7.99
C TYR A 115 -14.50 -5.05 -7.95
N ASP A 116 -13.64 -6.02 -8.23
CA ASP A 116 -14.05 -7.42 -8.21
C ASP A 116 -14.47 -7.93 -6.82
N ASP A 117 -13.97 -7.32 -5.75
CA ASP A 117 -14.28 -7.70 -4.37
C ASP A 117 -15.50 -6.95 -3.82
N TRP A 118 -15.66 -5.67 -4.14
CA TRP A 118 -16.74 -4.85 -3.57
C TRP A 118 -17.97 -4.74 -4.48
N LYS A 119 -17.92 -5.20 -5.74
CA LYS A 119 -19.10 -5.19 -6.62
C LYS A 119 -20.27 -5.94 -6.01
N ASP A 120 -21.47 -5.42 -6.26
CA ASP A 120 -22.70 -6.03 -5.77
C ASP A 120 -22.89 -7.47 -6.31
N GLU A 121 -23.49 -8.34 -5.50
CA GLU A 121 -23.78 -9.73 -5.87
C GLU A 121 -24.69 -9.81 -7.11
N ALA A 122 -25.62 -8.86 -7.28
CA ALA A 122 -26.48 -8.78 -8.46
C ALA A 122 -25.65 -8.56 -9.74
N ILE A 123 -24.60 -7.75 -9.68
CA ILE A 123 -23.70 -7.52 -10.81
C ILE A 123 -22.88 -8.78 -11.09
N SER A 124 -22.42 -9.48 -10.04
CA SER A 124 -21.70 -10.76 -10.20
C SER A 124 -22.57 -11.83 -10.85
N LYS A 125 -23.85 -11.93 -10.46
CA LYS A 125 -24.84 -12.82 -11.08
C LYS A 125 -25.09 -12.47 -12.53
N HIS A 126 -25.23 -11.18 -12.85
CA HIS A 126 -25.41 -10.71 -14.22
C HIS A 126 -24.19 -11.02 -15.09
N LEU A 127 -22.98 -10.77 -14.58
CA LEU A 127 -21.72 -11.08 -15.26
C LEU A 127 -21.60 -12.56 -15.58
N LYS A 128 -21.94 -13.43 -14.61
CA LYS A 128 -21.97 -14.88 -14.82
C LYS A 128 -22.95 -15.28 -15.92
N SER A 129 -24.16 -14.73 -15.93
CA SER A 129 -25.12 -14.96 -17.01
C SER A 129 -24.58 -14.55 -18.39
N MET A 130 -23.83 -13.45 -18.48
CA MET A 130 -23.21 -13.04 -19.74
C MET A 130 -22.05 -13.95 -20.17
N LEU A 131 -21.33 -14.54 -19.23
CA LEU A 131 -20.28 -15.53 -19.51
C LEU A 131 -20.88 -16.86 -19.97
N ASP A 132 -21.96 -17.31 -19.32
CA ASP A 132 -22.67 -18.54 -19.69
C ASP A 132 -23.25 -18.44 -21.11
N LYS A 133 -23.89 -17.31 -21.45
CA LYS A 133 -24.38 -17.05 -22.82
C LYS A 133 -23.26 -17.07 -23.87
N LYS A 134 -22.08 -16.56 -23.51
CA LYS A 134 -20.92 -16.56 -24.39
C LYS A 134 -20.38 -17.98 -24.58
N ASP A 135 -20.29 -18.76 -23.51
CA ASP A 135 -19.87 -20.17 -23.56
C ASP A 135 -20.81 -20.99 -24.47
N GLU A 136 -22.12 -20.81 -24.29
CA GLU A 136 -23.13 -21.47 -25.15
C GLU A 136 -22.97 -21.09 -26.63
N TYR A 137 -22.78 -19.81 -26.92
CA TYR A 137 -22.56 -19.33 -28.28
C TYR A 137 -21.28 -19.90 -28.90
N ASP A 138 -20.17 -19.86 -28.15
CA ASP A 138 -18.86 -20.35 -28.61
C ASP A 138 -18.93 -21.87 -28.88
N ARG A 139 -19.59 -22.65 -28.02
CA ARG A 139 -19.83 -24.10 -28.23
C ARG A 139 -20.67 -24.39 -29.47
N ARG A 140 -21.76 -23.63 -29.70
CA ARG A 140 -22.60 -23.79 -30.91
C ARG A 140 -21.80 -23.52 -32.18
N MET A 141 -20.92 -22.52 -32.17
CA MET A 141 -20.08 -22.17 -33.33
C MET A 141 -19.01 -23.21 -33.64
N ILE A 142 -18.55 -23.98 -32.65
CA ILE A 142 -17.58 -25.05 -32.86
C ILE A 142 -18.24 -26.31 -33.44
N GLN A 143 -19.45 -26.66 -32.99
CA GLN A 143 -20.20 -27.79 -33.54
C GLN A 143 -20.45 -27.65 -35.06
N THR A 144 -20.52 -26.42 -35.56
CA THR A 144 -20.67 -26.14 -36.99
C THR A 144 -19.37 -26.22 -37.80
N LYS A 145 -18.19 -26.40 -37.18
CA LYS A 145 -16.89 -26.45 -37.85
C LYS A 145 -16.29 -27.86 -37.84
N PRO A 146 -16.07 -28.50 -39.01
CA PRO A 146 -15.45 -29.82 -39.06
C PRO A 146 -13.99 -29.78 -38.58
N GLY A 147 -13.63 -30.68 -37.65
CA GLY A 147 -12.25 -30.89 -37.19
C GLY A 147 -11.82 -30.19 -35.89
N SER A 148 -12.72 -29.60 -35.11
CA SER A 148 -12.38 -28.99 -33.81
C SER A 148 -12.53 -29.97 -32.66
N GLY A 149 -11.46 -30.15 -31.87
CA GLY A 149 -11.42 -31.02 -30.70
C GLY A 149 -12.32 -30.54 -29.54
N ASP A 150 -12.75 -31.51 -28.73
CA ASP A 150 -13.91 -31.46 -27.81
C ASP A 150 -13.76 -30.66 -26.50
N ILE A 151 -12.75 -29.80 -26.32
CA ILE A 151 -12.54 -29.13 -25.03
C ILE A 151 -12.33 -27.63 -25.20
N LEU A 152 -13.45 -26.89 -25.16
CA LEU A 152 -13.43 -25.43 -24.98
C LEU A 152 -13.32 -25.07 -23.49
N PRO A 153 -12.32 -24.27 -23.09
CA PRO A 153 -12.29 -23.71 -21.75
C PRO A 153 -13.40 -22.67 -21.57
N TYR A 154 -14.01 -22.63 -20.39
CA TYR A 154 -15.02 -21.63 -20.05
C TYR A 154 -14.46 -20.20 -20.23
N PRO A 155 -15.21 -19.28 -20.85
CA PRO A 155 -14.74 -17.93 -21.12
C PRO A 155 -14.41 -17.19 -19.83
N LYS A 156 -13.24 -16.55 -19.79
CA LYS A 156 -12.82 -15.72 -18.64
C LYS A 156 -13.37 -14.29 -18.70
N LYS A 157 -13.78 -13.83 -19.88
CA LYS A 157 -14.28 -12.47 -20.14
C LYS A 157 -15.44 -12.52 -21.13
N THR A 158 -16.39 -11.61 -20.97
CA THR A 158 -17.47 -11.33 -21.92
C THR A 158 -17.36 -9.88 -22.44
N GLY A 159 -18.40 -9.38 -23.10
CA GLY A 159 -18.53 -7.98 -23.48
C GLY A 159 -18.52 -7.01 -22.29
N LEU A 160 -18.58 -5.71 -22.61
CA LEU A 160 -18.59 -4.65 -21.61
C LEU A 160 -19.79 -4.79 -20.65
N CYS A 161 -19.50 -4.84 -19.36
CA CYS A 161 -20.47 -4.81 -18.27
C CYS A 161 -20.48 -3.41 -17.67
N VAL A 162 -21.56 -2.66 -17.89
CA VAL A 162 -21.76 -1.36 -17.24
C VAL A 162 -22.52 -1.57 -15.95
N SER A 163 -21.90 -1.18 -14.84
CA SER A 163 -22.52 -1.17 -13.52
C SER A 163 -22.95 0.24 -13.18
N VAL A 164 -24.14 0.38 -12.58
CA VAL A 164 -24.70 1.69 -12.24
C VAL A 164 -24.86 1.78 -10.74
N TYR A 165 -24.16 2.73 -10.14
CA TYR A 165 -24.20 3.03 -8.71
C TYR A 165 -24.72 4.46 -8.51
N LYS A 166 -25.34 4.68 -7.35
CA LYS A 166 -25.79 6.00 -6.92
C LYS A 166 -24.88 6.49 -5.81
N ALA A 167 -24.41 7.73 -5.90
CA ALA A 167 -23.59 8.32 -4.87
C ALA A 167 -24.40 8.55 -3.57
N GLU A 168 -23.76 8.27 -2.45
CA GLU A 168 -24.26 8.59 -1.11
C GLU A 168 -23.49 9.77 -0.50
N GLU A 169 -23.90 10.20 0.69
CA GLU A 169 -23.17 11.26 1.40
C GLU A 169 -21.79 10.77 1.82
N ALA A 170 -20.75 11.52 1.45
CA ALA A 170 -19.36 11.20 1.77
C ALA A 170 -18.77 12.29 2.67
N GLN A 171 -18.01 11.88 3.69
CA GLN A 171 -17.32 12.78 4.61
C GLN A 171 -15.81 12.72 4.35
N ALA A 172 -15.21 13.86 3.98
CA ALA A 172 -13.77 13.92 3.73
C ALA A 172 -12.97 13.82 5.03
N GLY A 173 -11.83 13.12 4.99
CA GLY A 173 -10.91 13.02 6.11
C GLY A 173 -11.29 12.01 7.17
N VAL A 174 -12.01 10.95 6.80
CA VAL A 174 -12.25 9.80 7.66
C VAL A 174 -11.84 8.54 6.89
N PRO A 175 -10.71 7.90 7.22
CA PRO A 175 -10.19 6.75 6.48
C PRO A 175 -10.93 5.43 6.75
N GLY A 176 -12.20 5.47 7.17
CA GLY A 176 -12.98 4.33 7.66
C GLY A 176 -12.38 3.67 8.91
N TYR A 177 -13.12 3.61 10.02
CA TYR A 177 -12.69 2.94 11.25
C TYR A 177 -12.91 1.42 11.19
N ASP A 178 -12.39 0.77 10.16
CA ASP A 178 -12.52 -0.67 9.97
C ASP A 178 -11.43 -1.45 10.73
N PHE A 179 -11.47 -2.78 10.59
CA PHE A 179 -10.49 -3.68 11.19
C PHE A 179 -9.03 -3.31 10.83
N VAL A 180 -8.78 -2.80 9.61
CA VAL A 180 -7.43 -2.44 9.14
C VAL A 180 -6.88 -1.25 9.93
N TYR A 181 -7.74 -0.28 10.26
CA TYR A 181 -7.39 0.85 11.12
C TYR A 181 -7.05 0.38 12.54
N TRP A 182 -7.88 -0.46 13.16
CA TRP A 182 -7.64 -0.96 14.51
C TRP A 182 -6.46 -1.91 14.63
N LEU A 183 -6.17 -2.66 13.56
CA LEU A 183 -5.01 -3.55 13.50
C LEU A 183 -3.70 -2.80 13.74
N GLY A 184 -3.56 -1.56 13.26
CA GLY A 184 -2.37 -0.75 13.50
C GLY A 184 -2.12 -0.47 14.98
N PHE A 185 -3.15 -0.11 15.75
CA PHE A 185 -3.03 0.05 17.20
C PHE A 185 -2.69 -1.26 17.91
N GLY A 186 -3.36 -2.36 17.51
CA GLY A 186 -3.06 -3.69 18.04
C GLY A 186 -1.60 -4.10 17.81
N THR A 187 -1.06 -3.80 16.63
CA THR A 187 0.34 -4.06 16.31
C THR A 187 1.28 -3.17 17.12
N SER A 188 1.00 -1.88 17.30
CA SER A 188 1.84 -1.02 18.16
C SER A 188 1.86 -1.48 19.62
N ILE A 189 0.73 -1.97 20.15
CA ILE A 189 0.68 -2.56 21.50
C ILE A 189 1.53 -3.83 21.57
N LEU A 190 1.46 -4.68 20.54
CA LEU A 190 2.28 -5.89 20.45
C LEU A 190 3.78 -5.54 20.37
N GLU A 191 4.16 -4.53 19.59
CA GLU A 191 5.53 -4.02 19.48
C GLU A 191 6.06 -3.56 20.85
N LEU A 192 5.27 -2.79 21.60
CA LEU A 192 5.60 -2.37 22.96
C LEU A 192 5.72 -3.56 23.92
N GLY A 193 4.85 -4.56 23.78
CA GLY A 193 4.91 -5.79 24.57
C GLY A 193 6.20 -6.57 24.33
N ILE A 194 6.62 -6.71 23.07
CA ILE A 194 7.89 -7.36 22.71
C ILE A 194 9.07 -6.53 23.25
N ALA A 195 9.00 -5.20 23.14
CA ALA A 195 10.07 -4.30 23.60
C ALA A 195 10.20 -4.22 25.12
N ALA A 196 9.15 -4.53 25.88
CA ALA A 196 9.18 -4.57 27.34
C ALA A 196 9.94 -5.79 27.90
N ILE A 197 10.03 -6.89 27.14
CA ILE A 197 10.74 -8.12 27.54
C ILE A 197 12.22 -7.85 27.88
N PRO A 198 13.03 -7.24 26.99
CA PRO A 198 14.42 -6.98 27.30
C PRO A 198 14.61 -5.96 28.42
N CYS A 199 13.70 -4.98 28.55
CA CYS A 199 13.70 -4.01 29.64
C CYS A 199 13.49 -4.69 31.00
N GLY A 200 12.61 -5.69 31.08
CA GLY A 200 12.29 -6.39 32.33
C GLY A 200 13.27 -7.50 32.71
N ILE A 201 13.79 -8.25 31.73
CA ILE A 201 14.65 -9.42 31.98
C ILE A 201 16.14 -9.05 32.01
N PHE A 202 16.59 -8.25 31.03
CA PHE A 202 18.01 -7.94 30.85
C PHE A 202 18.39 -6.56 31.41
N GLY A 203 17.40 -5.75 31.81
CA GLY A 203 17.62 -4.35 32.22
C GLY A 203 17.97 -3.42 31.05
N ASP A 204 17.85 -3.88 29.81
CA ASP A 204 18.11 -3.09 28.62
C ASP A 204 16.86 -2.33 28.18
N TRP A 205 16.82 -1.04 28.53
CA TRP A 205 15.73 -0.13 28.20
C TRP A 205 15.87 0.48 26.79
N SER A 206 16.99 0.24 26.10
CA SER A 206 17.30 0.86 24.80
C SER A 206 16.30 0.44 23.72
N ILE A 207 15.96 -0.84 23.68
CA ILE A 207 15.00 -1.41 22.72
C ILE A 207 13.61 -0.80 22.95
N PHE A 208 13.19 -0.71 24.22
CA PHE A 208 11.92 -0.08 24.59
C PHE A 208 11.85 1.39 24.18
N LEU A 209 12.91 2.16 24.45
CA LEU A 209 13.00 3.56 24.03
C LEU A 209 12.85 3.70 22.51
N ILE A 210 13.59 2.92 21.73
CA ILE A 210 13.56 2.99 20.26
C ILE A 210 12.17 2.67 19.73
N THR A 211 11.51 1.65 20.28
CA THR A 211 10.16 1.28 19.86
C THR A 211 9.15 2.37 20.18
N VAL A 212 9.20 2.96 21.38
CA VAL A 212 8.32 4.08 21.76
C VAL A 212 8.53 5.27 20.82
N VAL A 213 9.78 5.68 20.62
CA VAL A 213 10.11 6.80 19.72
C VAL A 213 9.71 6.50 18.28
N GLY A 214 9.95 5.27 17.80
CA GLY A 214 9.56 4.82 16.46
C GLY A 214 8.05 4.86 16.22
N ILE A 215 7.24 4.41 17.20
CA ILE A 215 5.77 4.48 17.13
C ILE A 215 5.30 5.95 17.16
N LEU A 216 5.89 6.79 18.00
CA LEU A 216 5.54 8.21 18.05
C LEU A 216 5.85 8.89 16.71
N LEU A 217 7.04 8.63 16.13
CA LEU A 217 7.43 9.18 14.84
C LEU A 217 6.53 8.67 13.70
N SER A 218 6.13 7.40 13.72
CA SER A 218 5.23 6.84 12.70
C SER A 218 3.87 7.53 12.74
N PHE A 219 3.29 7.69 13.93
CA PHE A 219 2.01 8.35 14.10
C PHE A 219 2.08 9.84 13.75
N LEU A 220 3.13 10.54 14.18
CA LEU A 220 3.32 11.96 13.85
C LEU A 220 3.45 12.18 12.34
N THR A 221 4.26 11.35 11.67
CA THR A 221 4.46 11.45 10.21
C THR A 221 3.17 11.18 9.44
N GLY A 222 2.37 10.20 9.88
CA GLY A 222 1.07 9.89 9.28
C GLY A 222 -0.04 10.88 9.64
N SER A 223 0.15 11.73 10.64
CA SER A 223 -0.86 12.71 11.11
C SER A 223 -0.66 14.11 10.52
N LEU A 224 0.29 14.27 9.59
CA LEU A 224 0.49 15.54 8.89
C LEU A 224 -0.78 15.94 8.10
N PRO A 225 -1.23 17.20 8.18
CA PRO A 225 -2.48 17.64 7.57
C PRO A 225 -2.47 17.52 6.05
N GLN A 226 -1.30 17.65 5.41
CA GLN A 226 -1.10 17.54 3.97
C GLN A 226 -1.63 16.21 3.40
N TRP A 227 -1.56 15.11 4.16
CA TRP A 227 -2.14 13.83 3.74
C TRP A 227 -3.64 13.90 3.49
N LYS A 228 -4.37 14.57 4.39
CA LYS A 228 -5.81 14.73 4.28
C LYS A 228 -6.17 15.64 3.11
N GLU A 229 -5.43 16.73 2.93
CA GLU A 229 -5.68 17.67 1.84
C GLU A 229 -5.46 17.02 0.47
N GLU A 230 -4.36 16.26 0.30
CA GLU A 230 -4.05 15.59 -0.96
C GLU A 230 -4.93 14.38 -1.26
N LYS A 231 -5.35 13.64 -0.23
CA LYS A 231 -6.17 12.44 -0.39
C LYS A 231 -7.60 12.79 -0.82
N TRP A 232 -8.16 13.89 -0.32
CA TRP A 232 -9.50 14.38 -0.67
C TRP A 232 -9.46 15.75 -1.35
N ALA A 233 -8.53 15.95 -2.29
CA ALA A 233 -8.40 17.18 -3.08
C ALA A 233 -9.54 17.34 -4.09
N CYS A 234 -10.78 17.47 -3.62
CA CYS A 234 -11.97 17.52 -4.47
C CYS A 234 -13.10 18.29 -3.80
N ARG A 235 -14.07 18.73 -4.61
CA ARG A 235 -15.30 19.35 -4.14
C ARG A 235 -16.28 18.26 -3.68
N GLY A 236 -17.08 18.56 -2.66
CA GLY A 236 -18.19 17.71 -2.23
C GLY A 236 -19.51 18.09 -2.92
N ARG A 237 -20.53 17.25 -2.72
CA ARG A 237 -21.91 17.46 -3.22
C ARG A 237 -21.96 17.64 -4.74
N CYS A 238 -21.42 16.66 -5.46
CA CYS A 238 -21.33 16.71 -6.91
C CYS A 238 -22.63 16.21 -7.59
N GLU A 239 -23.07 16.90 -8.63
CA GLU A 239 -24.18 16.47 -9.50
C GLU A 239 -23.73 15.77 -10.78
N LYS A 240 -22.42 15.69 -11.01
CA LYS A 240 -21.86 15.10 -12.23
C LYS A 240 -21.98 13.58 -12.16
N ASP A 241 -22.42 13.01 -13.27
CA ASP A 241 -22.39 11.57 -13.48
C ASP A 241 -21.05 11.20 -14.11
N VAL A 242 -20.37 10.22 -13.54
CA VAL A 242 -18.99 9.89 -13.90
C VAL A 242 -18.85 8.39 -14.15
N ILE A 243 -18.11 8.03 -15.18
CA ILE A 243 -17.77 6.65 -15.51
C ILE A 243 -16.31 6.42 -15.15
N LEU A 244 -16.06 5.37 -14.36
CA LEU A 244 -14.73 4.86 -14.05
C LEU A 244 -14.45 3.58 -14.83
N THR A 245 -13.30 3.51 -15.48
CA THR A 245 -12.86 2.31 -16.21
C THR A 245 -11.34 2.18 -16.18
N ARG A 246 -10.80 0.96 -16.33
CA ARG A 246 -9.35 0.76 -16.54
C ARG A 246 -8.89 1.14 -17.96
N GLY A 247 -9.82 1.54 -18.82
CA GLY A 247 -9.58 1.84 -20.23
C GLY A 247 -9.82 0.64 -21.14
N ASN A 248 -9.23 0.67 -22.33
CA ASN A 248 -9.44 -0.33 -23.37
C ASN A 248 -9.09 -1.75 -22.89
N GLY A 249 -9.96 -2.72 -23.18
CA GLY A 249 -9.80 -4.12 -22.77
C GLY A 249 -10.28 -4.43 -21.34
N SER A 250 -10.76 -3.43 -20.61
CA SER A 250 -11.53 -3.62 -19.37
C SER A 250 -12.92 -4.18 -19.67
N GLN A 251 -13.33 -5.19 -18.91
CA GLN A 251 -14.69 -5.72 -18.97
C GLN A 251 -15.69 -4.86 -18.18
N HIS A 252 -15.20 -4.02 -17.26
CA HIS A 252 -16.03 -3.26 -16.34
C HIS A 252 -15.94 -1.77 -16.63
N ALA A 253 -17.12 -1.13 -16.70
CA ALA A 253 -17.29 0.30 -16.59
C ALA A 253 -18.25 0.58 -15.41
N ILE A 254 -17.86 1.50 -14.53
CA ILE A 254 -18.58 1.83 -13.31
C ILE A 254 -19.16 3.22 -13.49
N LEU A 255 -20.46 3.32 -13.77
CA LEU A 255 -21.19 4.57 -13.82
C LEU A 255 -21.65 4.93 -12.41
N ILE A 256 -21.24 6.09 -11.93
CA ILE A 256 -21.63 6.64 -10.63
C ILE A 256 -22.50 7.88 -10.90
N LEU A 257 -23.73 7.83 -10.40
CA LEU A 257 -24.69 8.93 -10.51
C LEU A 257 -24.50 9.91 -9.35
N GLY A 258 -24.14 11.16 -9.64
CA GLY A 258 -23.75 12.15 -8.64
C GLY A 258 -24.92 12.60 -7.76
N GLN A 259 -26.08 12.88 -8.36
CA GLN A 259 -27.33 13.27 -7.66
C GLN A 259 -27.18 14.29 -6.50
N GLY A 260 -26.17 15.18 -6.57
CA GLY A 260 -25.89 16.19 -5.55
C GLY A 260 -25.21 15.64 -4.29
N LYS A 261 -24.71 14.41 -4.32
CA LYS A 261 -24.08 13.70 -3.21
C LYS A 261 -22.66 13.25 -3.58
N GLY A 262 -21.89 12.85 -2.57
CA GLY A 262 -20.53 12.35 -2.76
C GLY A 262 -19.49 13.41 -3.18
N PHE A 263 -18.33 12.92 -3.59
CA PHE A 263 -17.21 13.73 -4.08
C PHE A 263 -17.27 13.93 -5.59
N ASP A 264 -16.76 15.07 -6.06
CA ASP A 264 -16.50 15.27 -7.48
C ASP A 264 -15.30 14.42 -7.91
N LEU A 265 -15.58 13.24 -8.46
CA LEU A 265 -14.58 12.28 -8.90
C LEU A 265 -13.73 12.81 -10.07
N GLU A 266 -14.27 13.73 -10.86
CA GLU A 266 -13.54 14.36 -11.95
C GLU A 266 -12.47 15.33 -11.41
N ASP A 267 -12.84 16.13 -10.41
CA ASP A 267 -11.89 16.99 -9.69
C ASP A 267 -10.90 16.14 -8.88
N LEU A 268 -11.36 15.08 -8.20
CA LEU A 268 -10.50 14.18 -7.43
C LEU A 268 -9.44 13.52 -8.32
N ALA A 269 -9.79 13.16 -9.55
CA ALA A 269 -8.86 12.59 -10.53
C ALA A 269 -7.74 13.56 -10.94
N ALA A 270 -7.94 14.87 -10.81
CA ALA A 270 -6.99 15.93 -11.15
C ALA A 270 -6.34 16.59 -9.92
N GLY A 271 -7.00 16.55 -8.76
CA GLY A 271 -6.79 17.44 -7.62
C GLY A 271 -5.44 17.32 -6.92
N GLN A 272 -4.68 16.25 -7.19
CA GLN A 272 -3.30 16.13 -6.71
C GLN A 272 -2.32 17.12 -7.37
N ARG A 273 -2.74 17.83 -8.44
CA ARG A 273 -1.87 18.77 -9.17
C ARG A 273 -1.96 20.23 -8.70
N ASP A 274 -3.06 20.64 -8.06
CA ASP A 274 -3.41 22.07 -7.94
C ASP A 274 -3.71 22.58 -6.50
N SER A 275 -3.32 21.88 -5.43
CA SER A 275 -3.58 22.37 -4.06
C SER A 275 -2.68 23.55 -3.64
N ASP A 276 -3.22 24.49 -2.84
CA ASP A 276 -2.67 25.81 -2.53
C ASP A 276 -1.24 25.87 -1.92
N HIS A 277 -0.52 26.97 -2.20
CA HIS A 277 0.92 27.12 -1.94
C HIS A 277 1.30 27.44 -0.48
N SER A 278 0.36 27.88 0.36
CA SER A 278 0.67 28.50 1.67
C SER A 278 1.01 27.48 2.77
N HIS A 279 0.22 26.40 2.92
CA HIS A 279 0.43 25.35 3.93
C HIS A 279 1.62 24.41 3.64
N LYS A 280 2.23 24.53 2.45
CA LYS A 280 3.30 23.64 1.99
C LYS A 280 4.63 23.87 2.70
N LYS A 281 4.92 25.08 3.18
CA LYS A 281 6.22 25.39 3.80
C LYS A 281 6.36 24.76 5.18
N GLU A 282 5.33 24.85 6.01
CA GLU A 282 5.32 24.26 7.36
C GLU A 282 5.48 22.74 7.27
N THR A 283 4.74 22.08 6.37
CA THR A 283 4.87 20.63 6.20
C THR A 283 6.24 20.22 5.67
N ARG A 284 6.86 21.00 4.77
CA ARG A 284 8.25 20.74 4.33
C ARG A 284 9.23 20.80 5.50
N PHE A 285 9.15 21.82 6.38
CA PHE A 285 10.02 21.90 7.55
C PHE A 285 9.73 20.78 8.55
N ALA A 286 8.46 20.44 8.78
CA ALA A 286 8.07 19.32 9.63
C ALA A 286 8.61 17.98 9.10
N LEU A 287 8.50 17.72 7.79
CA LEU A 287 9.04 16.52 7.15
C LEU A 287 10.56 16.45 7.21
N LEU A 288 11.26 17.57 7.00
CA LEU A 288 12.71 17.63 7.17
C LEU A 288 13.11 17.30 8.62
N GLY A 289 12.41 17.88 9.60
CA GLY A 289 12.62 17.57 11.01
C GLY A 289 12.36 16.10 11.32
N LEU A 290 11.24 15.54 10.85
CA LEU A 290 10.89 14.13 11.01
C LEU A 290 11.93 13.22 10.35
N ALA A 291 12.42 13.54 9.15
CA ALA A 291 13.45 12.76 8.47
C ALA A 291 14.77 12.75 9.24
N VAL A 292 15.19 13.89 9.80
CA VAL A 292 16.36 13.95 10.69
C VAL A 292 16.15 13.07 11.92
N LEU A 293 14.98 13.13 12.57
CA LEU A 293 14.66 12.28 13.72
C LEU A 293 14.67 10.79 13.38
N TRP A 294 14.16 10.41 12.20
CA TRP A 294 14.22 9.03 11.71
C TRP A 294 15.67 8.55 11.50
N ILE A 295 16.54 9.40 10.94
CA ILE A 295 17.95 9.09 10.76
C ILE A 295 18.65 8.93 12.12
N LEU A 296 18.39 9.83 13.07
CA LEU A 296 18.94 9.76 14.43
C LEU A 296 18.47 8.48 15.16
N LEU A 297 17.19 8.12 15.02
CA LEU A 297 16.66 6.88 15.57
C LEU A 297 17.37 5.66 14.95
N LEU A 298 17.62 5.67 13.64
CA LEU A 298 18.34 4.59 12.96
C LEU A 298 19.78 4.47 13.45
N ILE A 299 20.51 5.58 13.58
CA ILE A 299 21.88 5.59 14.10
C ILE A 299 21.89 5.01 15.53
N THR A 300 20.92 5.40 16.35
CA THR A 300 20.78 4.89 17.71
C THR A 300 20.50 3.38 17.72
N ALA A 301 19.59 2.91 16.87
CA ALA A 301 19.27 1.49 16.74
C ALA A 301 20.45 0.65 16.23
N ALA A 302 21.24 1.19 15.28
CA ALA A 302 22.44 0.54 14.77
C ALA A 302 23.56 0.40 15.82
N GLY A 303 23.53 1.23 16.87
CA GLY A 303 24.46 1.15 18.00
C GLY A 303 24.22 -0.04 18.94
N ILE A 304 23.07 -0.71 18.84
CA ILE A 304 22.68 -1.79 19.77
C ILE A 304 23.28 -3.12 19.32
N LYS A 305 24.24 -3.61 20.12
CA LYS A 305 24.96 -4.87 19.87
C LYS A 305 24.40 -6.06 20.64
N GLU A 306 23.60 -5.81 21.68
CA GLU A 306 23.00 -6.85 22.52
C GLU A 306 21.52 -7.00 22.20
N ASN A 307 21.00 -8.22 22.25
CA ASN A 307 19.55 -8.49 22.13
C ASN A 307 18.89 -7.91 20.85
N SER A 308 19.66 -7.68 19.77
CA SER A 308 19.18 -7.07 18.52
C SER A 308 18.03 -7.86 17.85
N TRP A 309 17.85 -9.12 18.22
CA TRP A 309 16.74 -9.96 17.76
C TRP A 309 15.35 -9.41 18.15
N PHE A 310 15.21 -8.71 19.29
CA PHE A 310 13.94 -8.09 19.65
C PHE A 310 13.61 -6.93 18.71
N LEU A 311 14.61 -6.10 18.36
CA LEU A 311 14.43 -5.05 17.36
C LEU A 311 14.06 -5.62 15.98
N LEU A 312 14.70 -6.72 15.59
CA LEU A 312 14.36 -7.45 14.38
C LEU A 312 12.89 -7.94 14.41
N ALA A 313 12.47 -8.54 15.53
CA ALA A 313 11.11 -9.04 15.70
C ALA A 313 10.07 -7.90 15.61
N ILE A 314 10.33 -6.79 16.31
CA ILE A 314 9.49 -5.59 16.29
C ILE A 314 9.38 -5.04 14.87
N GLY A 315 10.52 -4.78 14.21
CA GLY A 315 10.54 -4.27 12.85
C GLY A 315 9.89 -5.21 11.84
N GLY A 316 10.08 -6.52 12.00
CA GLY A 316 9.46 -7.54 11.14
C GLY A 316 7.94 -7.60 11.30
N VAL A 317 7.44 -7.57 12.54
CA VAL A 317 5.99 -7.50 12.83
C VAL A 317 5.37 -6.26 12.20
N GLY A 318 6.04 -5.11 12.32
CA GLY A 318 5.59 -3.87 11.69
C GLY A 318 5.58 -3.94 10.16
N ILE A 319 6.60 -4.53 9.53
CA ILE A 319 6.60 -4.74 8.06
C ILE A 319 5.43 -5.63 7.64
N ILE A 320 5.19 -6.74 8.34
CA ILE A 320 4.08 -7.65 8.02
C ILE A 320 2.74 -6.91 8.08
N GLN A 321 2.53 -6.09 9.12
CA GLN A 321 1.33 -5.26 9.22
C GLN A 321 1.24 -4.25 8.07
N ASN A 322 2.33 -3.54 7.78
CA ASN A 322 2.36 -2.55 6.69
C ASN A 322 2.09 -3.18 5.32
N VAL A 323 2.64 -4.37 5.05
CA VAL A 323 2.35 -5.16 3.82
C VAL A 323 0.88 -5.55 3.76
N TYR A 324 0.33 -6.06 4.88
CA TYR A 324 -1.08 -6.44 4.95
C TYR A 324 -1.98 -5.23 4.68
N VAL A 325 -1.75 -4.11 5.36
CA VAL A 325 -2.50 -2.87 5.15
C VAL A 325 -2.40 -2.44 3.70
N ALA A 326 -1.18 -2.27 3.18
CA ALA A 326 -0.96 -1.82 1.81
C ALA A 326 -1.63 -2.73 0.75
N GLY A 327 -1.71 -4.03 0.99
CA GLY A 327 -2.33 -4.99 0.08
C GLY A 327 -3.85 -5.10 0.23
N LYS A 328 -4.41 -4.77 1.40
CA LYS A 328 -5.81 -5.07 1.71
C LYS A 328 -6.77 -4.30 0.81
N MET A 329 -7.69 -5.04 0.19
CA MET A 329 -8.80 -4.50 -0.59
C MET A 329 -9.87 -3.98 0.36
N ARG A 330 -10.41 -2.78 0.10
CA ARG A 330 -11.41 -2.13 0.97
C ARG A 330 -12.62 -1.67 0.16
N HIS A 331 -13.76 -1.66 0.82
CA HIS A 331 -15.00 -1.12 0.25
C HIS A 331 -14.87 0.40 0.05
N PRO A 332 -15.48 0.99 -0.99
CA PRO A 332 -15.45 2.44 -1.22
C PRO A 332 -15.87 3.29 -0.02
N ALA A 333 -16.74 2.77 0.85
CA ALA A 333 -17.16 3.42 2.10
C ALA A 333 -16.02 3.66 3.12
N ALA A 334 -14.86 3.03 2.91
CA ALA A 334 -13.68 3.19 3.75
C ALA A 334 -12.77 4.34 3.28
N TYR A 335 -13.15 5.05 2.21
CA TYR A 335 -12.40 6.14 1.60
C TYR A 335 -13.18 7.44 1.57
#